data_AF-A0A7J2H6W2-F1
#
_entry.id   AF-A0A7J2H6W2-F1
#
_cell.length_a   1.000
_cell.length_b   1.000
_cell.length_c   1.000
_cell.angle_alpha   90.00
_cell.angle_beta   90.00
_cell.angle_gamma   90.00
#
_symmetry.space_group_name_H-M   'P 1'
#
loop_
_entity.id
_entity.type
_entity.pdbx_description
1 polymer ?
#
loop_
_entity_poly.entity_id
_entity_poly.type
_entity_poly.pdbx_seq_one_letter_code
_entity_poly.pdbx_strand_id
1 'polypeptide(L)'
;GENIACMVTLRGEKAYEFLKRALAAVNYRIRESSIDEKGNFAFGIKEHIHIPGVKYDPAVGIFGMDVIVTLERPGYRVMRRRRRRSGIGKNHYVTREEAKEFIEKVLGARVV
;
A
#
# COMPACT_ATOMS: atom_id res chain seq x y z
N GLY A 1 -3.11 -8.02 -28.01
CA GLY A 1 -3.44 -8.28 -26.60
C GLY A 1 -4.53 -7.32 -26.21
N GLU A 2 -5.57 -7.80 -25.55
CA GLU A 2 -6.68 -6.96 -25.09
C GLU A 2 -6.34 -6.31 -23.74
N ASN A 3 -6.90 -5.12 -23.49
CA ASN A 3 -6.66 -4.37 -22.27
C ASN A 3 -7.61 -4.85 -21.15
N ILE A 4 -7.04 -5.47 -20.11
CA ILE A 4 -7.82 -6.13 -19.05
C ILE A 4 -7.86 -5.33 -17.75
N ALA A 5 -6.76 -4.66 -17.37
CA ALA A 5 -6.65 -3.99 -16.08
C ALA A 5 -5.84 -2.68 -16.16
N CYS A 6 -6.08 -1.80 -15.19
CA CYS A 6 -5.34 -0.56 -15.00
C CYS A 6 -4.61 -0.60 -13.65
N MET A 7 -3.37 -0.09 -13.62
CA MET A 7 -2.58 -0.01 -12.40
C MET A 7 -1.84 1.32 -12.36
N VAL A 8 -1.79 1.93 -11.17
CA VAL A 8 -1.03 3.16 -10.94
C VAL A 8 -0.07 2.93 -9.78
N THR A 9 1.17 3.39 -9.92
CA THR A 9 2.17 3.35 -8.84
C THR A 9 2.45 4.77 -8.36
N LEU A 10 2.07 5.05 -7.11
CA LEU A 10 2.32 6.34 -6.47
C LEU A 10 3.56 6.23 -5.58
N ARG A 11 4.34 7.32 -5.49
CA ARG A 11 5.53 7.43 -4.62
C ARG A 11 5.60 8.81 -4.00
N GLY A 12 6.32 8.93 -2.89
CA GLY A 12 6.52 10.20 -2.18
C GLY A 12 5.21 10.72 -1.58
N GLU A 13 5.05 12.04 -1.55
CA GLU A 13 3.92 12.73 -0.91
C GLU A 13 2.55 12.30 -1.45
N LYS A 14 2.44 12.14 -2.77
CA LYS A 14 1.19 11.70 -3.42
C LYS A 14 0.71 10.34 -2.91
N ALA A 15 1.66 9.43 -2.61
CA ALA A 15 1.32 8.12 -2.06
C ALA A 15 0.77 8.25 -0.63
N TYR A 16 1.38 9.09 0.21
CA TYR A 16 0.91 9.33 1.58
C TYR A 16 -0.45 10.00 1.62
N GLU A 17 -0.69 10.98 0.75
CA GLU A 17 -1.99 11.66 0.65
C GLU A 17 -3.09 10.69 0.23
N PHE A 18 -2.84 9.89 -0.83
CA PHE A 18 -3.78 8.87 -1.26
C PHE A 18 -4.02 7.81 -0.19
N LEU A 19 -2.97 7.34 0.47
CA LEU A 19 -3.07 6.30 1.50
C LEU A 19 -3.92 6.77 2.69
N LYS A 20 -3.79 8.03 3.12
CA LYS A 20 -4.65 8.59 4.18
C LYS A 20 -6.13 8.56 3.80
N ARG A 21 -6.47 8.87 2.54
CA ARG A 21 -7.86 8.80 2.04
C ARG A 21 -8.34 7.35 1.91
N ALA A 22 -7.49 6.47 1.39
CA ALA A 22 -7.80 5.05 1.23
C ALA A 22 -8.03 4.34 2.58
N LEU A 23 -7.26 4.70 3.62
CA LEU A 23 -7.43 4.16 4.96
C LEU A 23 -8.74 4.59 5.61
N ALA A 24 -9.21 5.81 5.34
CA ALA A 24 -10.53 6.25 5.78
C ALA A 24 -11.65 5.36 5.22
N ALA A 25 -11.53 4.92 3.96
CA ALA A 25 -12.49 4.02 3.33
C ALA A 25 -12.59 2.64 4.01
N VAL A 26 -11.53 2.19 4.67
CA VAL A 26 -11.48 0.93 5.44
C VAL A 26 -11.58 1.13 6.95
N ASN A 27 -12.08 2.29 7.39
CA ASN A 27 -12.24 2.65 8.80
C ASN A 27 -10.95 2.55 9.61
N TYR A 28 -9.79 2.80 9.00
CA TYR A 28 -8.47 2.72 9.64
C TYR A 28 -8.19 1.36 10.31
N ARG A 29 -8.77 0.28 9.78
CA ARG A 29 -8.54 -1.09 10.27
C ARG A 29 -7.87 -1.93 9.21
N ILE A 30 -6.73 -2.52 9.56
CA ILE A 30 -6.01 -3.46 8.70
C ILE A 30 -5.95 -4.80 9.41
N ARG A 31 -6.26 -5.89 8.71
CA ARG A 31 -6.15 -7.24 9.27
C ARG A 31 -4.69 -7.62 9.42
N GLU A 32 -4.35 -8.30 10.50
CA GLU A 32 -2.98 -8.78 10.71
C GLU A 32 -2.55 -9.75 9.59
N SER A 33 -3.49 -10.56 9.09
CA SER A 33 -3.28 -11.50 7.98
C SER A 33 -3.00 -10.81 6.64
N SER A 34 -3.30 -9.51 6.53
CA SER A 34 -3.03 -8.72 5.33
C SER A 34 -1.58 -8.22 5.25
N ILE A 35 -0.78 -8.47 6.29
CA ILE A 35 0.64 -8.09 6.36
C ILE A 35 1.49 -9.32 6.04
N ASP A 36 2.35 -9.18 5.04
CA ASP A 36 3.31 -10.19 4.60
C ASP A 36 4.56 -10.24 5.50
N GLU A 37 5.33 -11.31 5.40
CA GLU A 37 6.56 -11.53 6.18
C GLU A 37 7.63 -10.44 5.94
N LYS A 38 7.61 -9.83 4.74
CA LYS A 38 8.52 -8.74 4.35
C LYS A 38 8.01 -7.34 4.72
N GLY A 39 6.97 -7.26 5.55
CA GLY A 39 6.41 -6.00 6.05
C GLY A 39 5.57 -5.23 5.03
N ASN A 40 5.24 -5.84 3.89
CA ASN A 40 4.29 -5.26 2.93
C ASN A 40 2.87 -5.57 3.38
N PHE A 41 1.90 -4.74 2.99
CA PHE A 41 0.51 -5.01 3.30
C PHE A 41 -0.42 -4.60 2.15
N ALA A 42 -1.58 -5.25 2.09
CA ALA A 42 -2.58 -4.95 1.08
C ALA A 42 -3.99 -4.95 1.68
N PHE A 43 -4.86 -4.11 1.13
CA PHE A 43 -6.26 -4.08 1.49
C PHE A 43 -7.12 -3.76 0.27
N GLY A 44 -8.31 -4.37 0.23
CA GLY A 44 -9.28 -4.15 -0.84
C GLY A 44 -10.29 -3.09 -0.48
N ILE A 45 -10.59 -2.21 -1.42
CA ILE A 45 -11.70 -1.26 -1.37
C ILE A 45 -12.74 -1.75 -2.36
N LYS A 46 -13.92 -2.16 -1.85
CA LYS A 46 -14.99 -2.68 -2.71
C LYS A 46 -15.61 -1.61 -3.60
N GLU A 47 -15.73 -0.40 -3.07
CA GLU A 47 -16.38 0.73 -3.75
C GLU A 47 -15.54 1.99 -3.57
N HIS A 48 -15.13 2.59 -4.69
CA HIS A 48 -14.35 3.83 -4.66
C HIS A 48 -15.08 5.02 -4.02
N ILE A 49 -16.41 4.96 -3.88
CA ILE A 49 -17.24 6.00 -3.25
C ILE A 49 -16.91 6.17 -1.76
N HIS A 50 -16.41 5.12 -1.10
CA HIS A 50 -15.95 5.21 0.28
C HIS A 50 -14.69 6.07 0.44
N ILE A 51 -13.99 6.39 -0.65
CA ILE A 51 -12.82 7.25 -0.61
C ILE A 51 -13.29 8.72 -0.49
N PRO A 52 -12.89 9.45 0.55
CA PRO A 52 -13.27 10.83 0.71
C PRO A 52 -12.74 11.70 -0.44
N GLY A 53 -13.62 12.50 -1.03
CA GLY A 53 -13.32 13.40 -2.15
C GLY A 53 -13.62 12.82 -3.54
N VAL A 54 -14.03 11.56 -3.65
CA VAL A 54 -14.46 10.98 -4.92
C VAL A 54 -15.99 11.04 -5.01
N LYS A 55 -16.50 11.58 -6.12
CA LYS A 55 -17.94 11.63 -6.41
C LYS A 55 -18.30 10.48 -7.35
N TYR A 56 -19.51 9.95 -7.16
CA TYR A 56 -20.08 8.97 -8.07
C TYR A 56 -20.37 9.63 -9.43
N ASP A 57 -19.94 8.98 -10.50
CA ASP A 57 -20.28 9.31 -11.88
C ASP A 57 -21.14 8.19 -12.48
N PRO A 58 -22.42 8.46 -12.83
CA PRO A 58 -23.31 7.47 -13.44
C PRO A 58 -22.79 6.88 -14.75
N ALA A 59 -21.95 7.59 -15.50
CA ALA A 59 -21.42 7.10 -16.78
C ALA A 59 -20.31 6.06 -16.60
N VAL A 60 -19.59 6.10 -15.47
CA VAL A 60 -18.46 5.20 -15.17
C VAL A 60 -18.91 4.01 -14.31
N GLY A 61 -19.85 4.22 -13.40
CA GLY A 61 -20.34 3.20 -12.48
C GLY A 61 -19.43 2.96 -11.27
N ILE A 62 -19.76 1.95 -10.46
CA ILE A 62 -19.03 1.61 -9.23
C ILE A 62 -17.92 0.62 -9.55
N PHE A 63 -16.68 1.03 -9.29
CA PHE A 63 -15.52 0.14 -9.32
C PHE A 63 -14.88 0.01 -7.92
N GLY A 64 -14.31 -1.18 -7.69
CA GLY A 64 -13.43 -1.49 -6.57
C GLY A 64 -11.96 -1.44 -7.00
N MET A 65 -11.06 -1.48 -6.02
CA MET A 65 -9.62 -1.51 -6.24
C MET A 65 -8.90 -2.22 -5.10
N ASP A 66 -7.78 -2.85 -5.42
CA ASP A 66 -6.84 -3.36 -4.43
C ASP A 66 -5.69 -2.37 -4.25
N VAL A 67 -5.44 -2.00 -2.99
CA VAL A 67 -4.36 -1.10 -2.62
C VAL A 67 -3.24 -1.93 -2.00
N ILE A 68 -2.07 -1.92 -2.64
CA ILE A 68 -0.88 -2.64 -2.19
C ILE A 68 0.17 -1.62 -1.76
N VAL A 69 0.64 -1.74 -0.52
CA VAL A 69 1.65 -0.86 0.05
C VAL A 69 2.92 -1.67 0.31
N THR A 70 4.02 -1.21 -0.28
CA THR A 70 5.35 -1.80 -0.09
C THR A 70 6.15 -0.93 0.86
N LEU A 71 6.62 -1.51 1.97
CA LEU A 71 7.50 -0.84 2.91
C LEU A 71 8.95 -1.25 2.65
N GLU A 72 9.84 -0.26 2.56
CA GLU A 72 11.24 -0.51 2.25
C GLU A 72 12.16 0.37 3.08
N ARG A 73 13.28 -0.21 3.51
CA ARG A 73 14.35 0.54 4.16
C ARG A 73 15.21 1.28 3.11
N PRO A 74 15.82 2.40 3.48
CA PRO A 74 16.89 3.00 2.69
C PRO A 74 18.03 1.98 2.51
N GLY A 75 18.25 1.52 1.27
CA GLY A 75 19.21 0.46 0.96
C GLY A 75 18.70 -0.55 -0.06
N TYR A 76 17.37 -0.66 -0.23
CA TYR A 76 16.74 -1.54 -1.21
C TYR A 76 17.16 -1.26 -2.67
N ARG A 77 17.67 -0.06 -2.94
CA ARG A 77 18.24 0.32 -4.24
C ARG A 77 19.35 -0.62 -4.72
N VAL A 78 20.09 -1.26 -3.81
CA VAL A 78 21.21 -2.16 -4.15
C VAL A 78 20.75 -3.37 -4.99
N MET A 79 19.52 -3.84 -4.79
CA MET A 79 18.93 -4.91 -5.61
C MET A 79 18.43 -4.43 -6.97
N ARG A 80 18.15 -3.14 -7.13
CA ARG A 80 17.52 -2.57 -8.34
C ARG A 80 18.50 -1.84 -9.26
N ARG A 81 19.64 -1.40 -8.74
CA ARG A 81 20.65 -0.66 -9.52
C ARG A 81 21.28 -1.56 -10.60
N ARG A 82 21.60 -0.98 -11.76
CA ARG A 82 22.28 -1.67 -12.86
C ARG A 82 23.73 -2.06 -12.52
N ARG A 83 24.48 -1.14 -11.92
CA ARG A 83 25.90 -1.34 -11.58
C ARG A 83 26.05 -1.95 -10.19
N ARG A 84 26.84 -3.04 -10.07
CA ARG A 84 27.08 -3.76 -8.81
C ARG A 84 25.78 -4.14 -8.08
N ARG A 85 24.85 -4.77 -8.79
CA ARG A 85 23.64 -5.34 -8.18
C ARG A 85 24.04 -6.43 -7.19
N SER A 86 23.50 -6.40 -5.99
CA SER A 86 23.67 -7.48 -5.00
C SER A 86 22.37 -7.71 -4.24
N GLY A 87 22.27 -8.86 -3.57
CA GLY A 87 21.15 -9.17 -2.70
C GLY A 87 21.16 -8.30 -1.44
N ILE A 88 19.98 -8.18 -0.82
CA ILE A 88 19.81 -7.62 0.51
C ILE A 88 19.92 -8.74 1.54
N GLY A 89 20.66 -8.50 2.63
CA GLY A 89 20.77 -9.44 3.74
C GLY A 89 19.47 -9.54 4.54
N LYS A 90 19.23 -10.69 5.19
CA LYS A 90 17.98 -10.97 5.94
C LYS A 90 17.60 -9.87 6.93
N ASN A 91 18.58 -9.32 7.65
CA ASN A 91 18.38 -8.31 8.69
C ASN A 91 17.97 -6.92 8.16
N HIS A 92 18.06 -6.70 6.85
CA HIS A 92 17.66 -5.43 6.23
C HIS A 92 16.24 -5.47 5.66
N TYR A 93 15.59 -6.64 5.64
CA TYR A 93 14.16 -6.68 5.37
C TYR A 93 13.37 -6.04 6.50
N VAL A 94 12.24 -5.41 6.17
CA VAL A 94 11.27 -4.94 7.16
C VAL A 94 10.57 -6.17 7.74
N THR A 95 10.54 -6.27 9.06
CA THR A 95 9.82 -7.36 9.73
C THR A 95 8.33 -7.04 9.83
N ARG A 96 7.52 -8.08 10.05
CA ARG A 96 6.06 -7.90 10.26
C ARG A 96 5.76 -6.98 11.44
N GLU A 97 6.55 -7.04 12.51
CA GLU A 97 6.39 -6.22 13.71
C GLU A 97 6.65 -4.74 13.43
N GLU A 98 7.74 -4.44 12.72
CA GLU A 98 8.08 -3.08 12.29
C GLU A 98 7.01 -2.49 11.37
N ALA A 99 6.41 -3.32 10.51
CA ALA A 99 5.30 -2.90 9.66
C ALA A 99 4.05 -2.54 10.48
N LYS A 100 3.71 -3.33 11.51
CA LYS A 100 2.59 -3.01 12.42
C LYS A 100 2.84 -1.69 13.15
N GLU A 101 4.05 -1.52 13.69
CA GLU A 101 4.43 -0.29 14.38
C GLU A 101 4.32 0.94 13.46
N PHE A 102 4.75 0.80 12.20
CA PHE A 102 4.60 1.86 11.21
C PHE A 102 3.13 2.19 10.92
N ILE A 103 2.28 1.17 10.76
CA ILE A 103 0.84 1.34 10.49
C ILE A 103 0.16 2.08 11.66
N GLU A 104 0.48 1.71 12.90
CA GLU A 104 -0.11 2.33 14.08
C GLU A 104 0.40 3.75 14.31
N LYS A 105 1.73 3.96 14.28
CA LYS A 105 2.33 5.25 14.65
C LYS A 105 2.26 6.29 13.54
N VAL A 106 2.50 5.90 12.29
CA VAL A 106 2.61 6.84 11.16
C VAL A 106 1.27 7.03 10.46
N LEU A 107 0.54 5.93 10.24
CA LEU A 107 -0.73 5.97 9.51
C LEU A 107 -1.94 6.15 10.42
N GLY A 108 -1.80 5.94 11.74
CA GLY A 108 -2.89 6.05 12.71
C GLY A 108 -3.95 4.96 12.52
N ALA A 109 -3.60 3.85 11.88
CA ALA A 109 -4.51 2.73 11.65
C ALA A 109 -4.26 1.61 12.66
N ARG A 110 -5.34 0.96 13.10
CA ARG A 110 -5.26 -0.15 14.05
C ARG A 110 -5.13 -1.47 13.30
N VAL A 111 -4.15 -2.27 13.69
CA VAL A 111 -4.02 -3.65 13.22
C VAL A 111 -4.93 -4.54 14.07
N VAL A 112 -5.78 -5.34 13.41
CA VAL A 112 -6.81 -6.20 14.03
C VAL A 112 -6.59 -7.66 13.64
#